data_AF-A0A9W8H648-F1
#
_entry.id   AF-A0A9W8H648-F1
#
_cell.length_a   1.000
_cell.length_b   1.000
_cell.length_c   1.000
_cell.angle_alpha   90.00
_cell.angle_beta   90.00
_cell.angle_gamma   90.00
#
_symmetry.space_group_name_H-M   'P 1'
#
loop_
_entity.id
_entity.type
_entity.pdbx_description
1 polymer ?
#
loop_
_entity_poly.entity_id
_entity_poly.type
_entity_poly.pdbx_seq_one_letter_code
_entity_poly.pdbx_strand_id
1 'polypeptide(L)'
;MSTTSQDKPSIKVGVVGFGMSARVFHCPLIASNSNYELAAVVERHGEKSKSKYPQVQVVRSIDDLLDMADIELVVVTTPNDTHEDQLKSGITPNDAEYGKDKPSQFGTIDSEIYPGVHARGTVTTADGDYPAYYNNVASAIRGDAELAVTADQAADVIRIIELAKQSSVEHRSFRF
;
A
#
# COMPACT_ATOMS: atom_id res chain seq x y z
N MET A 1 10.66 5.51 -41.19
CA MET A 1 11.90 5.54 -40.40
C MET A 1 11.52 5.24 -38.96
N SER A 2 12.07 4.15 -38.43
CA SER A 2 11.73 3.56 -37.13
C SER A 2 12.43 4.32 -36.01
N THR A 3 11.71 4.77 -34.99
CA THR A 3 12.31 5.21 -33.72
C THR A 3 12.17 4.08 -32.71
N THR A 4 13.27 3.38 -32.50
CA THR A 4 13.50 2.40 -31.42
C THR A 4 13.26 3.05 -30.06
N SER A 5 12.19 2.65 -29.37
CA SER A 5 12.02 2.87 -27.93
C SER A 5 12.70 1.73 -27.16
N GLN A 6 14.02 1.72 -27.16
CA GLN A 6 14.85 0.75 -26.43
C GLN A 6 16.03 1.54 -25.86
N ASP A 7 15.88 2.12 -24.66
CA ASP A 7 17.04 2.53 -23.82
C ASP A 7 16.68 3.00 -22.40
N LYS A 8 15.49 2.69 -21.86
CA LYS A 8 15.24 2.85 -20.43
C LYS A 8 15.48 1.51 -19.72
N PRO A 9 16.37 1.43 -18.71
CA PRO A 9 16.50 0.21 -17.91
C PRO A 9 15.13 -0.15 -17.29
N SER A 10 14.86 -1.44 -17.20
CA SER A 10 13.60 -1.94 -16.62
C SER A 10 13.53 -1.54 -15.15
N ILE A 11 12.41 -0.92 -14.76
CA ILE A 11 12.15 -0.52 -13.38
C ILE A 11 12.10 -1.78 -12.52
N LYS A 12 13.00 -1.89 -11.54
CA LYS A 12 13.02 -3.04 -10.63
C LYS A 12 11.96 -2.91 -9.55
N VAL A 13 11.08 -3.90 -9.51
CA VAL A 13 9.89 -3.91 -8.67
C VAL A 13 10.03 -4.93 -7.54
N GLY A 14 9.88 -4.45 -6.32
CA GLY A 14 9.68 -5.25 -5.11
C GLY A 14 8.19 -5.42 -4.82
N VAL A 15 7.75 -6.62 -4.43
CA VAL A 15 6.35 -6.87 -4.03
C VAL A 15 6.28 -7.31 -2.58
N VAL A 16 5.50 -6.61 -1.75
CA VAL A 16 5.30 -6.97 -0.35
C VAL A 16 4.09 -7.88 -0.22
N GLY A 17 4.33 -9.13 0.21
CA GLY A 17 3.32 -10.17 0.32
C GLY A 17 3.08 -10.93 -0.99
N PHE A 18 2.82 -12.24 -0.89
CA PHE A 18 2.50 -13.09 -2.05
C PHE A 18 1.10 -13.70 -1.94
N GLY A 19 0.12 -12.85 -1.61
CA GLY A 19 -1.31 -13.19 -1.46
C GLY A 19 -2.05 -13.36 -2.79
N MET A 20 -3.39 -13.45 -2.74
CA MET A 20 -4.21 -13.57 -3.97
C MET A 20 -3.96 -12.39 -4.92
N SER A 21 -3.91 -11.16 -4.40
CA SER A 21 -3.70 -9.97 -5.21
C SER A 21 -2.36 -10.01 -5.98
N ALA A 22 -1.26 -10.32 -5.29
CA ALA A 22 0.06 -10.50 -5.92
C ALA A 22 0.06 -11.59 -7.00
N ARG A 23 -0.52 -12.76 -6.70
CA ARG A 23 -0.46 -13.94 -7.58
C ARG A 23 -1.27 -13.81 -8.87
N VAL A 24 -2.41 -13.11 -8.80
CA VAL A 24 -3.40 -13.05 -9.89
C VAL A 24 -3.28 -11.75 -10.68
N PHE A 25 -2.97 -10.63 -10.04
CA PHE A 25 -2.92 -9.32 -10.70
C PHE A 25 -1.50 -8.79 -10.82
N HIS A 26 -0.85 -8.44 -9.71
CA HIS A 26 0.37 -7.63 -9.76
C HIS A 26 1.56 -8.36 -10.39
N CYS A 27 1.96 -9.53 -9.88
CA CYS A 27 3.14 -10.23 -10.41
C CYS A 27 2.97 -10.64 -11.89
N PRO A 28 1.81 -11.12 -12.37
CA PRO A 28 1.58 -11.36 -13.79
C PRO A 28 1.68 -10.10 -14.67
N LEU A 29 1.15 -8.96 -14.21
CA LEU A 29 1.21 -7.71 -14.96
C LEU A 29 2.64 -7.14 -15.02
N ILE A 30 3.38 -7.21 -13.91
CA ILE A 30 4.79 -6.80 -13.86
C ILE A 30 5.61 -7.69 -14.80
N ALA A 31 5.49 -9.02 -14.68
CA ALA A 31 6.29 -9.96 -15.45
C ALA A 31 5.97 -9.98 -16.96
N SER A 32 4.80 -9.48 -17.38
CA SER A 32 4.41 -9.44 -18.79
C SER A 32 4.82 -8.15 -19.51
N ASN A 33 5.39 -7.17 -18.81
CA ASN A 33 5.77 -5.89 -19.38
C ASN A 33 7.29 -5.67 -19.26
N SER A 34 7.98 -5.55 -20.39
CA SER A 34 9.44 -5.41 -20.47
C SER A 34 10.00 -4.13 -19.83
N ASN A 35 9.15 -3.15 -19.51
CA ASN A 35 9.57 -1.95 -18.78
C ASN A 35 9.75 -2.20 -17.27
N TYR A 36 9.35 -3.38 -16.77
CA TYR A 36 9.45 -3.74 -15.37
C TYR A 36 10.19 -5.07 -15.19
N GLU A 37 10.89 -5.20 -14.07
CA GLU A 37 11.51 -6.44 -13.62
C GLU A 37 10.95 -6.80 -12.24
N LEU A 38 10.31 -7.97 -12.11
CA LEU A 38 9.93 -8.48 -10.78
C LEU A 38 11.18 -8.99 -10.07
N ALA A 39 11.82 -8.12 -9.30
CA ALA A 39 13.14 -8.35 -8.71
C ALA A 39 13.05 -9.10 -7.38
N ALA A 40 12.14 -8.71 -6.50
CA ALA A 40 12.03 -9.30 -5.16
C ALA A 40 10.58 -9.39 -4.64
N VAL A 41 10.33 -10.37 -3.77
CA VAL A 41 9.05 -10.55 -3.07
C VAL A 41 9.31 -10.76 -1.59
N VAL A 42 8.60 -10.00 -0.74
CA VAL A 42 8.61 -10.21 0.71
C VAL A 42 7.64 -11.35 1.06
N GLU A 43 8.17 -12.49 1.50
CA GLU A 43 7.38 -13.59 2.05
C GLU A 43 7.86 -13.89 3.47
N ARG A 44 7.01 -13.67 4.48
CA ARG A 44 7.36 -13.98 5.89
C ARG A 44 7.63 -15.48 6.11
N HIS A 45 6.98 -16.35 5.34
CA HIS A 45 7.13 -17.81 5.43
C HIS A 45 7.13 -18.44 4.05
N GLY A 46 8.02 -19.41 3.84
CA GLY A 46 8.12 -20.15 2.58
C GLY A 46 8.65 -19.31 1.41
N GLU A 47 8.42 -19.80 0.19
CA GLU A 47 8.91 -19.18 -1.05
C GLU A 47 7.93 -19.48 -2.21
N LYS A 48 6.64 -19.22 -1.98
CA LYS A 48 5.58 -19.59 -2.92
C LYS A 48 5.77 -18.90 -4.27
N SER A 49 6.36 -17.69 -4.27
CA SER A 49 6.66 -16.95 -5.49
C SER A 49 7.62 -17.67 -6.43
N LYS A 50 8.62 -18.40 -5.89
CA LYS A 50 9.61 -19.15 -6.68
C LYS A 50 9.00 -20.21 -7.60
N SER A 51 7.83 -20.76 -7.24
CA SER A 51 7.15 -21.75 -8.08
C SER A 51 6.74 -21.21 -9.45
N LYS A 52 6.46 -19.90 -9.54
CA LYS A 52 6.00 -19.23 -10.77
C LYS A 52 7.03 -18.25 -11.33
N TYR A 53 7.88 -17.70 -10.46
CA TYR A 53 8.92 -16.73 -10.79
C TYR A 53 10.26 -17.18 -10.17
N PRO A 54 10.93 -18.22 -10.72
CA PRO A 54 12.13 -18.78 -10.11
C PRO A 54 13.28 -17.78 -9.92
N GLN A 55 13.33 -16.75 -10.77
CA GLN A 55 14.33 -15.69 -10.76
C GLN A 55 14.16 -14.70 -9.61
N VAL A 56 12.97 -14.58 -9.01
CA VAL A 56 12.69 -13.53 -8.02
C VAL A 56 13.44 -13.79 -6.72
N GLN A 57 14.01 -12.76 -6.10
CA GLN A 57 14.59 -12.90 -4.77
C GLN A 57 13.47 -12.91 -3.71
N VAL A 58 13.50 -13.85 -2.76
CA VAL A 58 12.54 -13.87 -1.66
C VAL A 58 13.21 -13.34 -0.40
N VAL A 59 12.72 -12.21 0.10
CA VAL A 59 13.20 -11.57 1.34
C VAL A 59 12.17 -11.72 2.47
N ARG A 60 12.58 -11.51 3.72
CA ARG A 60 11.77 -11.87 4.89
C ARG A 60 11.07 -10.69 5.53
N SER A 61 11.63 -9.50 5.38
CA SER A 61 11.07 -8.25 5.88
C SER A 61 10.93 -7.20 4.77
N ILE A 62 10.18 -6.14 5.06
CA ILE A 62 10.14 -4.96 4.18
C ILE A 62 11.48 -4.23 4.24
N ASP A 63 12.12 -4.18 5.41
CA ASP A 63 13.43 -3.54 5.57
C ASP A 63 14.49 -4.22 4.68
N ASP A 64 14.52 -5.56 4.64
CA ASP A 64 15.39 -6.33 3.73
C ASP A 64 15.17 -5.98 2.26
N LEU A 65 13.92 -5.63 1.87
CA LEU A 65 13.58 -5.22 0.52
C LEU A 65 14.06 -3.78 0.25
N LEU A 66 13.87 -2.88 1.21
CA LEU A 66 14.24 -1.47 1.09
C LEU A 66 15.77 -1.27 1.13
N ASP A 67 16.50 -2.18 1.76
CA ASP A 67 17.96 -2.21 1.76
C ASP A 67 18.56 -2.65 0.40
N MET A 68 17.75 -3.15 -0.53
CA MET A 68 18.18 -3.46 -1.89
C MET A 68 18.35 -2.17 -2.70
N ALA A 69 19.60 -1.77 -2.91
CA ALA A 69 19.96 -0.51 -3.58
C ALA A 69 19.42 -0.35 -5.02
N ASP A 70 18.95 -1.42 -5.64
CA ASP A 70 18.47 -1.45 -7.01
C ASP A 70 16.93 -1.54 -7.15
N ILE A 71 16.16 -1.58 -6.06
CA ILE A 71 14.69 -1.52 -6.12
C ILE A 71 14.22 -0.08 -6.35
N GLU A 72 13.39 0.12 -7.38
CA GLU A 72 12.90 1.44 -7.79
C GLU A 72 11.40 1.64 -7.55
N LEU A 73 10.65 0.54 -7.40
CA LEU A 73 9.21 0.54 -7.15
C LEU A 73 8.85 -0.56 -6.15
N VAL A 74 8.04 -0.24 -5.14
CA VAL A 74 7.49 -1.22 -4.20
C VAL A 74 5.97 -1.31 -4.35
N VAL A 75 5.45 -2.51 -4.55
CA VAL A 75 4.02 -2.82 -4.61
C VAL A 75 3.59 -3.56 -3.36
N VAL A 76 2.75 -2.94 -2.53
CA VAL A 76 2.27 -3.53 -1.28
C VAL A 76 0.95 -4.25 -1.52
N THR A 77 0.91 -5.57 -1.25
CA THR A 77 -0.28 -6.43 -1.48
C THR A 77 -0.73 -7.19 -0.23
N THR A 78 -0.36 -6.68 0.95
CA THR A 78 -0.81 -7.24 2.22
C THR A 78 -2.32 -7.04 2.39
N PRO A 79 -3.03 -7.98 3.06
CA PRO A 79 -4.47 -7.83 3.31
C PRO A 79 -4.82 -6.50 3.99
N ASN A 80 -5.95 -5.93 3.62
CA ASN A 80 -6.65 -4.88 4.36
C ASN A 80 -7.94 -5.50 4.90
N ASP A 81 -8.03 -5.60 6.23
CA ASP A 81 -8.96 -6.53 6.88
C ASP A 81 -10.45 -6.14 6.71
N THR A 82 -10.80 -4.84 6.68
CA THR A 82 -12.21 -4.40 6.67
C THR A 82 -12.92 -4.68 5.34
N HIS A 83 -12.33 -4.31 4.19
CA HIS A 83 -13.02 -4.45 2.89
C HIS A 83 -13.12 -5.89 2.41
N GLU A 84 -12.08 -6.70 2.67
CA GLU A 84 -12.09 -8.11 2.28
C GLU A 84 -13.20 -8.88 3.01
N ASP A 85 -13.36 -8.63 4.32
CA ASP A 85 -14.38 -9.28 5.13
C ASP A 85 -15.80 -8.84 4.75
N GLN A 86 -16.00 -7.56 4.43
CA GLN A 86 -17.28 -7.04 3.95
C GLN A 86 -17.68 -7.66 2.60
N LEU A 87 -16.74 -7.76 1.65
CA LEU A 87 -17.02 -8.39 0.36
C LEU A 87 -17.36 -9.88 0.53
N LYS A 88 -16.65 -10.59 1.43
CA LYS A 88 -16.96 -12.00 1.75
C LYS A 88 -18.32 -12.18 2.42
N SER A 89 -18.79 -11.20 3.18
CA SER A 89 -20.12 -11.23 3.81
C SER A 89 -21.25 -10.82 2.86
N GLY A 90 -20.94 -10.45 1.62
CA GLY A 90 -21.90 -10.09 0.59
C GLY A 90 -22.19 -8.60 0.48
N ILE A 91 -21.52 -7.75 1.26
CA ILE A 91 -21.61 -6.29 1.14
C ILE A 91 -20.77 -5.85 -0.07
N THR A 92 -21.40 -5.16 -1.01
CA THR A 92 -20.78 -4.65 -2.24
C THR A 92 -20.50 -3.15 -2.14
N PRO A 93 -19.63 -2.58 -2.99
CA PRO A 93 -19.39 -1.14 -3.01
C PRO A 93 -20.60 -0.24 -3.29
N ASN A 94 -21.75 -0.82 -3.67
CA ASN A 94 -22.99 -0.09 -3.88
C ASN A 94 -23.89 -0.07 -2.63
N ASP A 95 -23.54 -0.82 -1.59
CA ASP A 95 -24.32 -0.89 -0.35
C ASP A 95 -23.89 0.23 0.61
N ALA A 96 -24.85 0.78 1.37
CA ALA A 96 -24.61 1.91 2.27
C ALA A 96 -23.69 1.56 3.44
N GLU A 97 -23.51 0.28 3.71
CA GLU A 97 -22.68 -0.29 4.77
C GLU A 97 -21.22 -0.52 4.34
N TYR A 98 -20.92 -0.42 3.04
CA TYR A 98 -19.57 -0.62 2.52
C TYR A 98 -18.60 0.46 3.02
N GLY A 99 -17.37 0.05 3.32
CA GLY A 99 -16.31 0.96 3.74
C GLY A 99 -16.44 1.45 5.19
N LYS A 100 -17.49 1.06 5.92
CA LYS A 100 -17.69 1.45 7.32
C LYS A 100 -16.90 0.55 8.26
N ASP A 101 -16.03 1.15 9.05
CA ASP A 101 -15.40 0.48 10.18
C ASP A 101 -16.43 0.22 11.30
N LYS A 102 -16.27 -0.91 12.01
CA LYS A 102 -17.05 -1.18 13.22
C LYS A 102 -16.61 -0.22 14.33
N PRO A 103 -17.48 0.16 15.28
CA PRO A 103 -17.09 1.02 16.40
C PRO A 103 -15.88 0.51 17.21
N SER A 104 -15.67 -0.81 17.27
CA SER A 104 -14.51 -1.43 17.91
C SER A 104 -13.18 -1.21 17.18
N GLN A 105 -13.21 -0.71 15.94
CA GLN A 105 -12.05 -0.43 15.08
C GLN A 105 -11.69 1.06 15.03
N PHE A 106 -12.50 1.92 15.66
CA PHE A 106 -12.24 3.36 15.69
C PHE A 106 -10.96 3.70 16.44
N GLY A 107 -10.25 4.71 15.93
CA GLY A 107 -9.02 5.20 16.54
C GLY A 107 -9.28 5.86 17.89
N THR A 108 -8.27 5.86 18.76
CA THR A 108 -8.27 6.68 19.98
C THR A 108 -7.24 7.80 19.79
N ILE A 109 -7.66 9.03 20.02
CA ILE A 109 -6.74 10.16 20.13
C ILE A 109 -6.43 10.41 21.59
N ASP A 110 -5.16 10.68 21.88
CA ASP A 110 -4.68 11.10 23.19
C ASP A 110 -3.71 12.26 22.97
N SER A 111 -4.16 13.49 23.21
CA SER A 111 -3.44 14.69 22.77
C SER A 111 -3.73 15.91 23.65
N GLU A 112 -2.74 16.78 23.75
CA GLU A 112 -2.92 18.13 24.30
C GLU A 112 -3.49 19.05 23.22
N ILE A 113 -4.78 19.35 23.32
CA ILE A 113 -5.52 20.14 22.32
C ILE A 113 -5.37 21.65 22.54
N TYR A 114 -5.03 22.05 23.76
CA TYR A 114 -4.65 23.41 24.14
C TYR A 114 -3.61 23.33 25.27
N PRO A 115 -2.77 24.36 25.47
CA PRO A 115 -1.80 24.38 26.55
C PRO A 115 -2.44 24.04 27.91
N GLY A 116 -2.02 22.94 28.53
CA GLY A 116 -2.53 22.40 29.79
C GLY A 116 -3.86 21.63 29.70
N VAL A 117 -4.44 21.46 28.50
CA VAL A 117 -5.70 20.76 28.27
C VAL A 117 -5.44 19.48 27.48
N HIS A 118 -5.39 18.38 28.21
CA HIS A 118 -5.24 17.03 27.67
C HIS A 118 -6.61 16.42 27.39
N ALA A 119 -6.81 15.92 26.17
CA ALA A 119 -8.03 15.26 25.75
C ALA A 119 -7.73 13.86 25.24
N ARG A 120 -8.53 12.90 25.69
CA ARG A 120 -8.52 11.52 25.21
C ARG A 120 -9.91 11.11 24.78
N GLY A 121 -10.04 10.51 23.61
CA GLY A 121 -11.34 10.08 23.10
C GLY A 121 -11.26 9.20 21.88
N THR A 122 -12.38 8.55 21.55
CA THR A 122 -12.53 7.78 20.33
C THR A 122 -12.86 8.71 19.17
N VAL A 123 -12.23 8.50 18.02
CA VAL A 123 -12.48 9.23 16.79
C VAL A 123 -13.08 8.26 15.78
N THR A 124 -14.26 8.60 15.28
CA THR A 124 -14.93 7.83 14.21
C THR A 124 -14.10 7.90 12.93
N THR A 125 -13.80 6.75 12.34
CA THR A 125 -13.16 6.69 11.02
C THR A 125 -14.13 7.18 9.96
N ALA A 126 -13.65 7.97 9.00
CA ALA A 126 -14.44 8.28 7.81
C ALA A 126 -14.71 7.01 7.00
N ASP A 127 -15.86 6.94 6.34
CA ASP A 127 -16.24 5.82 5.50
C ASP A 127 -15.25 5.66 4.33
N GLY A 128 -14.81 4.43 4.07
CA GLY A 128 -13.94 4.12 2.94
C GLY A 128 -14.68 4.18 1.60
N ASP A 129 -14.08 4.84 0.60
CA ASP A 129 -14.63 4.94 -0.76
C ASP A 129 -13.60 4.47 -1.80
N TYR A 130 -13.49 3.14 -1.92
CA TYR A 130 -12.62 2.49 -2.90
C TYR A 130 -12.99 2.83 -4.36
N PRO A 131 -14.29 2.90 -4.74
CA PRO A 131 -14.70 3.37 -6.06
C PRO A 131 -14.19 4.77 -6.41
N ALA A 132 -14.28 5.74 -5.49
CA ALA A 132 -13.79 7.10 -5.72
C ALA A 132 -12.30 7.14 -6.07
N TYR A 133 -11.48 6.33 -5.39
CA TYR A 133 -10.06 6.20 -5.71
C TYR A 133 -9.84 5.76 -7.17
N TYR A 134 -10.46 4.65 -7.59
CA TYR A 134 -10.27 4.15 -8.96
C TYR A 134 -10.86 5.09 -10.02
N ASN A 135 -11.98 5.75 -9.73
CA ASN A 135 -12.57 6.74 -10.62
C ASN A 135 -11.64 7.94 -10.81
N ASN A 136 -10.99 8.42 -9.73
CA ASN A 136 -10.02 9.49 -9.82
C ASN A 136 -8.76 9.06 -10.59
N VAL A 137 -8.20 7.88 -10.30
CA VAL A 137 -7.03 7.34 -11.04
C VAL A 137 -7.34 7.20 -12.53
N ALA A 138 -8.51 6.66 -12.89
CA ALA A 138 -8.91 6.53 -14.29
C ALA A 138 -9.04 7.90 -14.97
N SER A 139 -9.62 8.88 -14.28
CA SER A 139 -9.75 10.25 -14.79
C SER A 139 -8.38 10.92 -14.95
N ALA A 140 -7.46 10.71 -14.02
CA ALA A 140 -6.09 11.23 -14.11
C ALA A 140 -5.30 10.61 -15.28
N ILE A 141 -5.44 9.30 -15.50
CA ILE A 141 -4.81 8.62 -16.66
C ILE A 141 -5.34 9.18 -17.98
N ARG A 142 -6.63 9.55 -18.05
CA ARG A 142 -7.22 10.18 -19.24
C ARG A 142 -6.87 11.65 -19.40
N GLY A 143 -6.30 12.30 -18.39
CA GLY A 143 -6.04 13.73 -18.36
C GLY A 143 -7.26 14.58 -18.02
N ASP A 144 -8.33 13.97 -17.49
CA ASP A 144 -9.58 14.66 -17.13
C ASP A 144 -9.53 15.29 -15.73
N ALA A 145 -8.60 14.87 -14.87
CA ALA A 145 -8.44 15.34 -13.50
C ALA A 145 -6.99 15.19 -13.02
N GLU A 146 -6.64 15.87 -11.93
CA GLU A 146 -5.42 15.57 -11.18
C GLU A 146 -5.65 14.40 -10.21
N LEU A 147 -4.55 13.78 -9.75
CA LEU A 147 -4.62 12.77 -8.70
C LEU A 147 -5.08 13.41 -7.38
N ALA A 148 -6.17 12.88 -6.82
CA ALA A 148 -6.69 13.31 -5.53
C ALA A 148 -5.74 12.97 -4.37
N VAL A 149 -4.92 11.93 -4.54
CA VAL A 149 -3.83 11.56 -3.65
C VAL A 149 -2.56 11.40 -4.48
N THR A 150 -1.58 12.25 -4.24
CA THR A 150 -0.29 12.25 -4.92
C THR A 150 0.68 11.21 -4.33
N ALA A 151 1.74 10.89 -5.08
CA ALA A 151 2.79 9.99 -4.59
C ALA A 151 3.48 10.54 -3.33
N ASP A 152 3.69 11.86 -3.25
CA ASP A 152 4.30 12.51 -2.09
C ASP A 152 3.40 12.38 -0.85
N GLN A 153 2.08 12.59 -1.01
CA GLN A 153 1.12 12.38 0.09
C GLN A 153 1.07 10.91 0.55
N ALA A 154 1.18 9.96 -0.38
CA ALA A 154 1.27 8.55 -0.01
C ALA A 154 2.56 8.23 0.77
N ALA A 155 3.69 8.82 0.37
CA ALA A 155 4.96 8.70 1.08
C ALA A 155 4.90 9.31 2.49
N ASP A 156 4.23 10.45 2.64
CA ASP A 156 3.99 11.10 3.94
C ASP A 156 3.20 10.20 4.89
N VAL A 157 2.16 9.52 4.41
CA VAL A 157 1.39 8.55 5.21
C VAL A 157 2.27 7.39 5.69
N ILE A 158 3.10 6.84 4.80
CA ILE A 158 4.05 5.78 5.15
C ILE A 158 5.00 6.26 6.25
N ARG A 159 5.55 7.47 6.10
CA ARG A 159 6.45 8.07 7.09
C ARG A 159 5.77 8.27 8.44
N ILE A 160 4.51 8.70 8.49
CA ILE A 160 3.75 8.81 9.75
C ILE A 160 3.66 7.43 10.44
N ILE A 161 3.37 6.37 9.69
CA ILE A 161 3.27 5.01 10.24
C ILE A 161 4.62 4.55 10.81
N GLU A 162 5.72 4.82 10.11
CA GLU A 162 7.07 4.50 10.57
C GLU A 162 7.43 5.27 11.84
N LEU A 163 7.16 6.58 11.88
CA LEU A 163 7.37 7.40 13.07
C LEU A 163 6.52 6.93 14.25
N ALA A 164 5.28 6.48 14.01
CA ALA A 164 4.43 5.90 15.07
C ALA A 164 5.03 4.61 15.64
N LYS A 165 5.55 3.71 14.77
CA LYS A 165 6.25 2.50 15.20
C LYS A 165 7.51 2.83 15.99
N GLN A 166 8.33 3.75 15.49
CA GLN A 166 9.55 4.19 16.17
C GLN A 166 9.23 4.82 17.53
N SER A 167 8.22 5.69 17.58
CA SER A 167 7.73 6.31 18.82
C SER A 167 7.30 5.27 19.86
N SER A 168 6.62 4.21 19.44
CA SER A 168 6.23 3.10 20.32
C SER A 168 7.42 2.35 20.90
N VAL A 169 8.51 2.18 20.14
CA VAL A 169 9.72 1.47 20.58
C VAL A 169 10.57 2.37 21.49
N GLU A 170 10.73 3.64 21.13
CA GLU A 170 11.63 4.56 21.82
C GLU A 170 10.95 5.35 22.96
N HIS A 171 9.62 5.22 23.11
CA HIS A 171 8.82 5.94 24.10
C HIS A 171 9.00 7.47 24.07
N ARG A 172 9.17 8.04 22.87
CA ARG A 172 9.27 9.50 22.67
C ARG A 172 8.48 9.95 21.44
N SER A 173 8.11 11.22 21.42
CA SER A 173 7.40 11.84 20.29
C SER A 173 8.39 12.34 19.23
N PHE A 174 7.97 12.25 17.98
CA PHE A 174 8.68 12.80 16.83
C PHE A 174 7.88 13.95 16.24
N ARG A 175 8.57 14.95 15.68
CA ARG A 175 7.91 15.98 14.87
C ARG A 175 7.75 15.46 13.44
N PHE A 176 6.58 15.72 12.87
CA PHE A 176 6.22 15.43 11.50
C PHE A 176 5.79 16.73 10.83
#